data_AF-A0A4D7C8E7-F1
#
_entry.id   AF-A0A4D7C8E7-F1
#
_cell.length_a   1.000
_cell.length_b   1.000
_cell.length_c   1.000
_cell.angle_alpha   90.00
_cell.angle_beta   90.00
_cell.angle_gamma   90.00
#
_symmetry.space_group_name_H-M   'P 1'
#
loop_
_entity.id
_entity.type
_entity.pdbx_description
1 polymer ?
#
loop_
_entity_poly.entity_id
_entity_poly.type
_entity_poly.pdbx_seq_one_letter_code
_entity_poly.pdbx_strand_id
1 'polypeptide(L)'
;MADRLDPDTGEAALHIVAKREDLGWLALLLRYGADANVEDRDGNTPLIYCAIGDFTDGVRVLVGNGAKVDAQNRAGETALIKAVRARSATMVRLLLSLGANPKLQDNASGYSALDYARQDRRSAQILRLLETPVVKDAVDAKVGASIQPPQP
;
A
#
# COMPACT_ATOMS: atom_id res chain seq x y z
N MET A 1 -6.18 13.03 18.42
CA MET A 1 -7.44 13.26 17.68
C MET A 1 -7.32 12.96 16.18
N ALA A 2 -6.22 12.36 15.69
CA ALA A 2 -6.00 12.17 14.25
C ALA A 2 -6.90 11.09 13.61
N ASP A 3 -7.43 10.16 14.41
CA ASP A 3 -8.14 8.98 13.89
C ASP A 3 -9.68 9.08 14.02
N ARG A 4 -10.25 10.29 13.95
CA ARG A 4 -11.71 10.41 13.87
C ARG A 4 -12.18 9.77 12.58
N LEU A 5 -12.98 8.72 12.69
CA LEU A 5 -13.56 7.99 11.57
C LEU A 5 -14.89 8.62 11.16
N ASP A 6 -15.15 8.64 9.87
CA ASP A 6 -16.45 8.96 9.31
C ASP A 6 -17.52 7.94 9.78
N PRO A 7 -18.68 8.38 10.28
CA PRO A 7 -19.70 7.50 10.83
C PRO A 7 -20.48 6.69 9.78
N ASP A 8 -20.32 6.96 8.48
CA ASP A 8 -21.01 6.26 7.40
C ASP A 8 -20.06 5.31 6.64
N THR A 9 -18.80 5.69 6.47
CA THR A 9 -17.82 4.87 5.74
C THR A 9 -16.74 4.26 6.63
N GLY A 10 -16.56 4.76 7.85
CA GLY A 10 -15.41 4.40 8.71
C GLY A 10 -14.10 5.03 8.24
N GLU A 11 -14.13 5.93 7.26
CA GLU A 11 -12.90 6.53 6.75
C GLU A 11 -12.29 7.52 7.74
N ALA A 12 -11.04 7.27 8.13
CA ALA A 12 -10.17 8.32 8.64
C ALA A 12 -9.76 9.33 7.56
N ALA A 13 -9.30 10.52 8.00
CA ALA A 13 -8.72 11.53 7.12
C ALA A 13 -7.61 10.99 6.21
N LEU A 14 -6.85 9.99 6.68
CA LEU A 14 -5.77 9.38 5.93
C LEU A 14 -6.25 8.63 4.67
N HIS A 15 -7.45 8.01 4.70
CA HIS A 15 -8.07 7.43 3.51
C HIS A 15 -8.45 8.51 2.49
N ILE A 16 -9.03 9.62 2.97
CA ILE A 16 -9.52 10.70 2.11
C ILE A 16 -8.36 11.34 1.35
N VAL A 17 -7.23 11.61 2.02
CA VAL A 17 -6.06 12.19 1.36
C VAL A 17 -5.35 11.20 0.44
N ALA A 18 -5.37 9.90 0.77
CA ALA A 18 -4.87 8.85 -0.12
C ALA A 18 -5.70 8.75 -1.41
N LYS A 19 -7.03 8.81 -1.31
CA LYS A 19 -7.96 8.86 -2.46
C LYS A 19 -7.78 10.11 -3.33
N ARG A 20 -7.38 11.23 -2.72
CA ARG A 20 -7.14 12.51 -3.40
C ARG A 20 -5.71 12.67 -3.91
N GLU A 21 -4.84 11.68 -3.65
CA GLU A 21 -3.43 11.69 -4.04
C GLU A 21 -2.65 12.88 -3.48
N ASP A 22 -3.05 13.35 -2.30
CA ASP A 22 -2.47 14.55 -1.69
C ASP A 22 -1.30 14.20 -0.77
N LEU A 23 -0.09 14.19 -1.35
CA LEU A 23 1.15 13.84 -0.64
C LEU A 23 1.44 14.76 0.54
N GLY A 24 1.12 16.06 0.42
CA GLY A 24 1.40 17.05 1.45
C GLY A 24 0.59 16.79 2.71
N TRP A 25 -0.72 16.60 2.55
CA TRP A 25 -1.60 16.28 3.67
C TRP A 25 -1.37 14.87 4.22
N LEU A 26 -1.08 13.89 3.35
CA LEU A 26 -0.74 12.53 3.78
C LEU A 26 0.48 12.54 4.72
N ALA A 27 1.58 13.17 4.30
CA ALA A 27 2.79 13.27 5.11
C ALA A 27 2.57 14.06 6.40
N LEU A 28 1.76 15.12 6.35
CA LEU A 28 1.44 15.94 7.52
C LEU A 28 0.65 15.14 8.56
N LEU A 29 -0.38 14.41 8.15
CA LEU A 29 -1.20 13.60 9.06
C LEU A 29 -0.38 12.49 9.73
N LEU A 30 0.47 11.79 8.96
CA LEU A 30 1.37 10.77 9.51
C LEU A 30 2.35 11.36 10.52
N ARG A 31 2.92 12.55 10.24
CA ARG A 31 3.79 13.27 11.17
C ARG A 31 3.09 13.62 12.49
N TYR A 32 1.79 13.84 12.48
CA TYR A 32 0.98 14.08 13.68
C TYR A 32 0.44 12.80 14.33
N GLY A 33 0.92 11.62 13.89
CA GLY A 33 0.61 10.34 14.52
C GLY A 33 -0.70 9.71 14.06
N ALA A 34 -1.20 10.05 12.86
CA ALA A 34 -2.27 9.27 12.23
C ALA A 34 -1.82 7.82 12.01
N ASP A 35 -2.70 6.85 12.28
CA ASP A 35 -2.38 5.44 12.07
C ASP A 35 -2.30 5.11 10.57
N ALA A 36 -1.11 4.75 10.08
CA ALA A 36 -0.88 4.35 8.69
C ALA A 36 -1.62 3.06 8.28
N ASN A 37 -2.06 2.26 9.26
CA ASN A 37 -2.77 1.01 9.09
C ASN A 37 -4.26 1.10 9.44
N VAL A 38 -4.78 2.32 9.60
CA VAL A 38 -6.21 2.52 9.87
C VAL A 38 -7.04 1.83 8.79
N GLU A 39 -8.14 1.21 9.21
CA GLU A 39 -9.06 0.46 8.34
C GLU A 39 -10.41 1.17 8.28
N ASP A 40 -10.97 1.30 7.08
CA ASP A 40 -12.37 1.70 6.91
C ASP A 40 -13.34 0.52 7.16
N ARG A 41 -14.65 0.73 6.92
CA ARG A 41 -15.65 -0.34 7.12
C ARG A 41 -15.49 -1.53 6.20
N ASP A 42 -14.77 -1.43 5.11
CA ASP A 42 -14.48 -2.55 4.23
C ASP A 42 -13.12 -3.18 4.55
N GLY A 43 -12.42 -2.67 5.56
CA GLY A 43 -11.06 -3.07 5.92
C GLY A 43 -10.01 -2.50 4.96
N ASN A 44 -10.36 -1.55 4.08
CA ASN A 44 -9.36 -0.95 3.22
C ASN A 44 -8.47 -0.03 4.06
N THR A 45 -7.15 -0.15 3.84
CA THR A 45 -6.16 0.76 4.41
C THR A 45 -5.87 1.90 3.44
N PRO A 46 -5.27 3.02 3.90
CA PRO A 46 -4.80 4.08 3.01
C PRO A 46 -3.87 3.57 1.91
N LEU A 47 -3.05 2.55 2.20
CA LEU A 47 -2.14 1.94 1.24
C LEU A 47 -2.91 1.23 0.11
N ILE A 48 -4.04 0.57 0.41
CA ILE A 48 -4.92 -0.01 -0.62
C ILE A 48 -5.49 1.08 -1.53
N TYR A 49 -5.92 2.22 -0.98
CA TYR A 49 -6.41 3.34 -1.79
C TYR A 49 -5.31 3.96 -2.66
N CYS A 50 -4.09 4.14 -2.15
CA CYS A 50 -2.97 4.60 -2.99
C CYS A 50 -2.70 3.62 -4.14
N ALA A 51 -2.81 2.32 -3.93
CA ALA A 51 -2.63 1.34 -4.99
C ALA A 51 -3.75 1.38 -6.06
N ILE A 52 -4.99 1.71 -5.67
CA ILE A 52 -6.10 1.91 -6.60
C ILE A 52 -5.89 3.17 -7.46
N GLY A 53 -5.39 4.25 -6.87
CA GLY A 53 -5.10 5.52 -7.57
C GLY A 53 -3.74 5.59 -8.26
N ASP A 54 -2.95 4.51 -8.27
CA ASP A 54 -1.56 4.52 -8.76
C ASP A 54 -0.66 5.58 -8.06
N PHE A 55 -1.00 5.95 -6.82
CA PHE A 55 -0.31 6.99 -6.05
C PHE A 55 0.96 6.46 -5.39
N THR A 56 2.00 6.28 -6.21
CA THR A 56 3.27 5.63 -5.83
C THR A 56 4.03 6.36 -4.71
N ASP A 57 4.07 7.69 -4.72
CA ASP A 57 4.73 8.46 -3.66
C ASP A 57 4.01 8.30 -2.31
N GLY A 58 2.67 8.24 -2.34
CA GLY A 58 1.86 7.96 -1.16
C GLY A 58 2.17 6.59 -0.55
N VAL A 59 2.33 5.56 -1.39
CA VAL A 59 2.74 4.22 -0.93
C VAL A 59 4.11 4.27 -0.24
N ARG A 60 5.10 4.96 -0.82
CA ARG A 60 6.44 5.09 -0.22
C ARG A 60 6.37 5.76 1.16
N VAL A 61 5.61 6.85 1.27
CA VAL A 61 5.45 7.58 2.53
C VAL A 61 4.72 6.73 3.57
N LEU A 62 3.64 6.04 3.20
CA LEU A 62 2.90 5.17 4.11
C LEU A 62 3.76 4.03 4.65
N VAL A 63 4.48 3.32 3.77
CA VAL A 63 5.35 2.20 4.19
C VAL A 63 6.53 2.71 5.03
N GLY A 64 7.11 3.86 4.68
CA GLY A 64 8.13 4.53 5.51
C GLY A 64 7.64 4.92 6.91
N ASN A 65 6.32 5.05 7.10
CA ASN A 65 5.66 5.31 8.38
C ASN A 65 4.99 4.06 8.98
N GLY A 66 5.41 2.86 8.57
CA GLY A 66 4.98 1.60 9.20
C GLY A 66 3.67 1.00 8.66
N ALA A 67 3.20 1.44 7.49
CA ALA A 67 2.10 0.76 6.81
C ALA A 67 2.48 -0.69 6.44
N LYS A 68 1.58 -1.63 6.71
CA LYS A 68 1.70 -3.04 6.37
C LYS A 68 1.39 -3.23 4.89
N VAL A 69 2.42 -3.53 4.11
CA VAL A 69 2.32 -3.73 2.65
C VAL A 69 1.33 -4.85 2.29
N ASP A 70 1.29 -5.90 3.11
CA ASP A 70 0.45 -7.08 2.91
C ASP A 70 -0.89 -7.04 3.68
N ALA A 71 -1.32 -5.85 4.14
CA ALA A 71 -2.64 -5.71 4.74
C ALA A 71 -3.73 -6.18 3.76
N GLN A 72 -4.66 -7.00 4.26
CA GLN A 72 -5.81 -7.49 3.52
C GLN A 72 -7.07 -6.80 4.03
N ASN A 73 -7.88 -6.30 3.10
CA ASN A 73 -9.22 -5.84 3.44
C ASN A 73 -10.15 -7.03 3.78
N ARG A 74 -11.42 -6.75 4.10
CA ARG A 74 -12.39 -7.82 4.45
C ARG A 74 -12.64 -8.83 3.31
N ALA A 75 -12.41 -8.42 2.07
CA ALA A 75 -12.46 -9.31 0.91
C ALA A 75 -11.18 -10.11 0.70
N GLY A 76 -10.17 -9.97 1.56
CA GLY A 76 -8.86 -10.61 1.41
C GLY A 76 -7.96 -9.92 0.38
N GLU A 77 -8.35 -8.76 -0.16
CA GLU A 77 -7.58 -8.10 -1.20
C GLU A 77 -6.45 -7.28 -0.59
N THR A 78 -5.25 -7.46 -1.12
CA THR A 78 -4.09 -6.62 -0.83
C THR A 78 -3.97 -5.49 -1.83
N ALA A 79 -3.15 -4.48 -1.51
CA ALA A 79 -2.78 -3.44 -2.45
C ALA A 79 -2.13 -3.98 -3.73
N LEU A 80 -1.36 -5.08 -3.63
CA LEU A 80 -0.75 -5.71 -4.80
C LEU A 80 -1.81 -6.34 -5.72
N ILE A 81 -2.84 -6.99 -5.17
CA ILE A 81 -3.98 -7.49 -5.95
C ILE A 81 -4.67 -6.34 -6.70
N LYS A 82 -4.92 -5.21 -6.02
CA LYS A 82 -5.51 -4.02 -6.65
C LYS A 82 -4.64 -3.47 -7.78
N ALA A 83 -3.33 -3.36 -7.58
CA ALA A 83 -2.38 -2.88 -8.58
C ALA A 83 -2.35 -3.78 -9.84
N VAL A 84 -2.39 -5.11 -9.66
CA VAL A 84 -2.48 -6.06 -10.79
C VAL A 84 -3.80 -5.91 -11.55
N ARG A 85 -4.93 -5.81 -10.84
CA ARG A 85 -6.25 -5.61 -11.46
C ARG A 85 -6.34 -4.28 -12.21
N ALA A 86 -5.68 -3.24 -11.70
CA ALA A 86 -5.54 -1.94 -12.36
C ALA A 86 -4.51 -1.96 -13.52
N ARG A 87 -3.76 -3.06 -13.70
CA ARG A 87 -2.69 -3.21 -14.68
C ARG A 87 -1.55 -2.20 -14.55
N SER A 88 -1.31 -1.68 -13.35
CA SER A 88 -0.17 -0.77 -13.11
C SER A 88 1.11 -1.56 -12.87
N ALA A 89 1.93 -1.73 -13.91
CA ALA A 89 3.24 -2.36 -13.77
C ALA A 89 4.19 -1.56 -12.86
N THR A 90 3.99 -0.24 -12.77
CA THR A 90 4.78 0.64 -11.90
C THR A 90 4.45 0.40 -10.43
N MET A 91 3.16 0.38 -10.06
CA MET A 91 2.73 0.08 -8.70
C MET A 91 3.07 -1.35 -8.30
N VAL A 92 2.91 -2.32 -9.20
CA VAL A 92 3.32 -3.72 -8.95
C VAL A 92 4.81 -3.79 -8.63
N ARG A 93 5.68 -3.14 -9.44
CA ARG A 93 7.13 -3.09 -9.16
C ARG A 93 7.43 -2.48 -7.80
N LEU A 94 6.75 -1.38 -7.46
CA LEU A 94 6.95 -0.69 -6.19
C LEU A 94 6.54 -1.58 -5.01
N LEU A 95 5.35 -2.15 -5.03
CA LEU A 95 4.87 -2.99 -3.93
C LEU A 95 5.76 -4.23 -3.75
N LEU A 96 6.21 -4.86 -4.84
CA LEU A 96 7.14 -5.99 -4.77
C LEU A 96 8.51 -5.59 -4.21
N SER A 97 9.05 -4.41 -4.57
CA SER A 97 10.32 -3.93 -3.99
C SER A 97 10.19 -3.57 -2.51
N LEU A 98 8.98 -3.21 -2.07
CA LEU A 98 8.62 -3.02 -0.65
C LEU A 98 8.30 -4.33 0.09
N GLY A 99 8.41 -5.48 -0.59
CA GLY A 99 8.26 -6.80 0.01
C GLY A 99 6.85 -7.39 0.00
N ALA A 100 5.95 -6.87 -0.83
CA ALA A 100 4.61 -7.43 -0.99
C ALA A 100 4.65 -8.91 -1.41
N ASN A 101 3.81 -9.74 -0.80
CA ASN A 101 3.71 -11.16 -1.13
C ASN A 101 2.71 -11.39 -2.29
N PRO A 102 3.18 -11.81 -3.48
CA PRO A 102 2.31 -12.02 -4.65
C PRO A 102 1.41 -13.25 -4.54
N LYS A 103 1.56 -14.07 -3.49
CA LYS A 103 0.83 -15.32 -3.28
C LYS A 103 -0.33 -15.19 -2.28
N LEU A 104 -0.51 -14.04 -1.63
CA LEU A 104 -1.69 -13.82 -0.79
C LEU A 104 -2.94 -13.83 -1.66
N GLN A 105 -3.95 -14.59 -1.23
CA GLN A 105 -5.18 -14.82 -1.96
C GLN A 105 -6.30 -13.97 -1.39
N ASP A 106 -7.16 -13.46 -2.27
CA ASP A 106 -8.43 -12.90 -1.85
C ASP A 106 -9.42 -14.00 -1.42
N ASN A 107 -10.45 -13.59 -0.67
CA ASN A 107 -11.50 -14.50 -0.22
C ASN A 107 -12.58 -14.68 -1.29
N ALA A 108 -12.71 -13.73 -2.21
CA ALA A 108 -13.78 -13.70 -3.20
C ALA A 108 -13.58 -14.72 -4.32
N SER A 109 -12.35 -14.83 -4.85
CA SER A 109 -12.00 -15.74 -5.94
C SER A 109 -11.03 -16.84 -5.50
N GLY A 110 -10.38 -16.68 -4.34
CA GLY A 110 -9.25 -17.52 -3.94
C GLY A 110 -8.01 -17.22 -4.78
N TYR A 111 -7.95 -16.04 -5.42
CA TYR A 111 -6.91 -15.70 -6.37
C TYR A 111 -5.90 -14.76 -5.76
N SER A 112 -4.63 -15.05 -6.01
CA SER A 112 -3.52 -14.16 -5.70
C SER A 112 -3.25 -13.16 -6.81
N ALA A 113 -2.41 -12.17 -6.53
CA ALA A 113 -1.92 -11.24 -7.54
C ALA A 113 -1.28 -11.98 -8.73
N LEU A 114 -0.55 -13.06 -8.47
CA LEU A 114 0.03 -13.92 -9.51
C LEU A 114 -1.05 -14.66 -10.33
N ASP A 115 -2.11 -15.17 -9.68
CA ASP A 115 -3.18 -15.88 -10.37
C ASP A 115 -4.00 -14.96 -11.29
N TYR A 116 -4.24 -13.72 -10.85
CA TYR A 116 -4.86 -12.70 -11.68
C TYR A 116 -3.99 -12.35 -12.89
N ALA A 117 -2.68 -12.18 -12.71
CA ALA A 117 -1.76 -11.88 -13.80
C ALA A 117 -1.67 -13.02 -14.83
N ARG A 118 -1.76 -14.28 -14.40
CA ARG A 118 -1.79 -15.46 -15.30
C ARG A 118 -3.03 -15.52 -16.17
N GLN A 119 -4.18 -15.16 -15.60
CA GLN A 119 -5.44 -15.10 -16.34
C GLN A 119 -5.47 -13.95 -17.34
N ASP A 120 -4.72 -12.89 -17.06
CA ASP A 120 -4.63 -11.73 -17.91
C ASP A 120 -3.60 -11.89 -19.05
N ARG A 121 -4.07 -12.42 -20.19
CA ARG A 121 -3.26 -12.57 -21.42
C ARG A 121 -2.61 -11.28 -21.93
N ARG A 122 -3.07 -10.10 -21.50
CA ARG A 122 -2.57 -8.80 -21.99
C ARG A 122 -1.48 -8.19 -21.10
N SER A 123 -1.19 -8.81 -19.95
CA SER A 123 -0.30 -8.23 -18.93
C SER A 123 0.98 -9.04 -18.75
N ALA A 124 1.58 -9.49 -19.87
CA ALA A 124 2.81 -10.30 -19.86
C ALA A 124 3.95 -9.64 -19.06
N GLN A 125 4.02 -8.31 -19.05
CA GLN A 125 4.98 -7.58 -18.22
C GLN A 125 4.73 -7.78 -16.72
N ILE A 126 3.49 -7.67 -16.26
CA ILE A 126 3.12 -7.85 -14.84
C ILE A 126 3.33 -9.29 -14.40
N LEU A 127 2.97 -10.25 -15.25
CA LEU A 127 3.24 -11.66 -14.97
C LEU A 127 4.75 -11.90 -14.76
N ARG A 128 5.60 -11.39 -15.65
CA ARG A 128 7.05 -11.49 -15.50
C ARG A 128 7.54 -10.88 -14.20
N LEU A 129 7.05 -9.70 -13.81
CA LEU A 129 7.42 -9.05 -12.55
C LEU A 129 7.10 -9.89 -11.32
N LEU A 130 5.95 -10.57 -11.31
CA LEU A 130 5.49 -11.40 -10.20
C LEU A 130 6.18 -12.78 -10.16
N GLU A 131 6.63 -13.28 -11.30
CA GLU A 131 7.37 -14.55 -11.41
C GLU A 131 8.85 -14.39 -11.06
N THR A 132 9.45 -13.25 -11.40
CA THR A 132 10.81 -12.95 -10.99
C THR A 132 10.81 -12.58 -9.51
N PRO A 133 11.62 -13.24 -8.66
CA PRO A 133 11.91 -12.70 -7.36
C PRO A 133 12.51 -11.32 -7.58
N VAL A 134 11.85 -10.27 -7.10
CA VAL A 134 12.47 -8.95 -7.05
C VAL A 134 13.64 -9.13 -6.10
N VAL A 135 14.84 -9.22 -6.67
CA VAL A 135 16.08 -9.12 -5.92
C VAL A 135 15.92 -7.87 -5.07
N LYS A 136 15.89 -8.06 -3.75
CA LYS A 136 16.12 -6.97 -2.82
C LYS A 136 17.54 -6.51 -3.09
N ASP A 137 17.72 -5.67 -4.10
CA ASP A 137 18.88 -4.82 -4.15
C ASP A 137 18.83 -4.06 -2.84
N ALA A 138 19.77 -4.39 -1.98
CA ALA A 138 19.96 -3.78 -0.69
C ALA A 138 20.18 -2.29 -0.92
N VAL A 139 19.10 -1.52 -0.95
CA VAL A 139 19.15 -0.10 -0.64
C VAL A 139 19.31 -0.03 0.87
N ASP A 140 20.58 -0.10 1.24
CA ASP A 140 21.14 0.04 2.56
C ASP A 140 20.37 1.05 3.42
N ALA A 141 19.83 0.53 4.52
CA ALA A 141 20.20 0.94 5.86
C ALA A 141 20.58 2.42 6.06
N LYS A 142 19.64 3.36 5.85
CA LYS A 142 19.71 4.67 6.51
C LYS A 142 18.37 5.41 6.57
N VAL A 143 17.40 4.85 7.29
CA VAL A 143 16.32 5.65 7.90
C VAL A 143 16.24 5.29 9.38
N GLY A 144 17.35 5.57 10.07
CA GLY A 144 17.51 5.45 11.50
C GLY A 144 18.33 6.63 11.99
N ALA A 145 17.90 7.85 11.67
CA ALA A 145 18.40 9.04 12.33
C ALA A 145 17.40 9.41 13.43
N SER A 146 17.67 8.90 14.63
CA SER A 146 17.12 9.41 15.88
C SER A 146 17.29 10.93 15.89
N ILE A 147 16.19 11.65 15.75
CA ILE A 147 16.09 13.04 16.19
C ILE A 147 16.05 13.02 17.71
N GLN A 148 17.24 13.01 18.32
CA GLN A 148 17.41 13.35 19.72
C GLN A 148 17.07 14.84 19.86
N PRO A 149 16.12 15.24 20.73
CA PRO A 149 15.90 16.66 20.99
C PRO A 149 17.13 17.26 21.69
N PRO A 150 17.48 18.52 21.39
CA PRO A 150 18.62 19.18 22.01
C PRO A 150 18.41 19.21 23.52
N GLN A 151 19.35 18.61 24.26
CA GLN A 151 19.38 18.74 25.71
C GLN A 151 19.94 20.12 26.07
N PRO A 152 19.38 20.79 27.10
CA PRO A 152 19.86 22.09 27.57
C PRO A 152 21.27 22.03 28.18
#